data_AF-A0A7V3H3T7-F1
#
_entry.id   AF-A0A7V3H3T7-F1
#
_cell.length_a   1.000
_cell.length_b   1.000
_cell.length_c   1.000
_cell.angle_alpha   90.00
_cell.angle_beta   90.00
_cell.angle_gamma   90.00
#
_symmetry.space_group_name_H-M   'P 1'
#
loop_
_entity.id
_entity.type
_entity.pdbx_description
1 polymer ?
#
loop_
_entity_poly.entity_id
_entity_poly.type
_entity_poly.pdbx_seq_one_letter_code
_entity_poly.pdbx_strand_id
1 'polypeptide(L)'
;IVAIDYTKFRGREAFEAAAKECPYRALYYDDGTFYTEGTPALQPYETATGHDYGRHWVRQPGRSAEPPAGGGRKCHFCLHRLEAGLLPACVSTCIGRALYFGDKSDPQSLVSERLARNPTKVMRVRESRGTEPRVYYLTDDPDSIAGFHP
;
A
#
# COMPACT_ATOMS: atom_id res chain seq x y z
N ILE A 1 6.68 2.81 -7.11
CA ILE A 1 5.29 2.31 -7.16
C ILE A 1 5.35 0.82 -7.51
N VAL A 2 4.35 0.01 -7.15
CA VAL A 2 4.32 -1.43 -7.51
C VAL A 2 2.96 -1.77 -8.10
N ALA A 3 2.95 -2.43 -9.26
CA ALA A 3 1.75 -2.98 -9.89
C ALA A 3 1.59 -4.46 -9.54
N ILE A 4 0.36 -4.91 -9.39
CA ILE A 4 0.02 -6.31 -9.13
C ILE A 4 -0.88 -6.79 -10.26
N ASP A 5 -0.49 -7.87 -10.90
CA ASP A 5 -1.37 -8.57 -11.81
C ASP A 5 -2.31 -9.48 -11.02
N TYR A 6 -3.53 -9.02 -10.74
CA TYR A 6 -4.56 -9.79 -10.01
C TYR A 6 -5.04 -11.04 -10.75
N THR A 7 -4.68 -11.22 -12.02
CA THR A 7 -4.96 -12.47 -12.73
C THR A 7 -3.90 -13.53 -12.45
N LYS A 8 -2.67 -13.12 -12.10
CA LYS A 8 -1.55 -14.01 -11.81
C LYS A 8 -1.32 -14.20 -10.31
N PHE A 9 -1.48 -13.16 -9.50
CA PHE A 9 -1.27 -13.24 -8.05
C PHE A 9 -2.52 -13.76 -7.32
N ARG A 10 -2.91 -14.99 -7.67
CA ARG A 10 -4.17 -15.62 -7.29
C ARG A 10 -3.99 -16.88 -6.46
N GLY A 11 -4.98 -17.17 -5.63
CA GLY A 11 -5.00 -18.36 -4.80
C GLY A 11 -4.11 -18.27 -3.57
N ARG A 12 -4.42 -19.13 -2.60
CA ARG A 12 -3.76 -19.16 -1.30
C ARG A 12 -2.29 -19.57 -1.41
N GLU A 13 -1.97 -20.54 -2.25
CA GLU A 13 -0.60 -21.03 -2.44
C GLU A 13 0.34 -19.92 -2.96
N ALA A 14 -0.05 -19.21 -4.02
CA ALA A 14 0.75 -18.11 -4.55
C ALA A 14 0.91 -16.97 -3.53
N PHE A 15 -0.15 -16.66 -2.78
CA PHE A 15 -0.08 -15.69 -1.70
C PHE A 15 0.89 -16.12 -0.60
N GLU A 16 0.78 -17.34 -0.09
CA GLU A 16 1.61 -17.86 1.01
C GLU A 16 3.08 -17.94 0.60
N ALA A 17 3.37 -18.35 -0.64
CA ALA A 17 4.72 -18.32 -1.20
C ALA A 17 5.31 -16.90 -1.18
N ALA A 18 4.57 -15.89 -1.63
CA ALA A 18 5.03 -14.51 -1.62
C ALA A 18 5.09 -13.89 -0.21
N ALA A 19 4.13 -14.21 0.66
CA ALA A 19 4.03 -13.69 2.02
C ALA A 19 5.19 -14.18 2.89
N LYS A 20 5.58 -15.45 2.75
CA LYS A 20 6.73 -16.04 3.45
C LYS A 20 8.04 -15.29 3.17
N GLU A 21 8.24 -14.87 1.93
CA GLU A 21 9.46 -14.16 1.51
C GLU A 21 9.43 -12.67 1.84
N CYS A 22 8.25 -12.09 2.10
CA CYS A 22 8.12 -10.65 2.35
C CYS A 22 8.62 -10.29 3.76
N PRO A 23 9.76 -9.61 3.92
CA PRO A 23 10.29 -9.29 5.25
C PRO A 23 9.50 -8.19 5.95
N TYR A 24 8.55 -7.55 5.26
CA TYR A 24 7.73 -6.45 5.74
C TYR A 24 6.32 -6.86 6.14
N ARG A 25 5.91 -8.12 5.88
CA ARG A 25 4.52 -8.57 6.06
C ARG A 25 3.50 -7.63 5.38
N ALA A 26 3.88 -7.07 4.24
CA ALA A 26 3.12 -6.03 3.55
C ALA A 26 2.02 -6.58 2.62
N LEU A 27 1.88 -7.90 2.56
CA LEU A 27 0.90 -8.61 1.72
C LEU A 27 -0.29 -9.04 2.57
N TYR A 28 -1.49 -8.91 2.02
CA TYR A 28 -2.75 -9.35 2.61
C TYR A 28 -3.49 -10.27 1.63
N TYR A 29 -4.11 -11.34 2.10
CA TYR A 29 -4.93 -12.20 1.26
C TYR A 29 -6.36 -11.70 1.27
N ASP A 30 -6.88 -11.29 0.11
CA ASP A 30 -8.28 -10.91 -0.04
C ASP A 30 -9.09 -12.17 -0.33
N ASP A 31 -9.78 -12.66 0.70
CA ASP A 31 -10.62 -13.86 0.66
C ASP A 31 -12.07 -13.57 0.23
N GLY A 32 -12.37 -12.35 -0.22
CA GLY A 32 -13.71 -12.00 -0.66
C GLY A 32 -14.69 -11.58 0.45
N THR A 33 -14.28 -11.58 1.73
CA THR A 33 -15.14 -11.14 2.85
C THR A 33 -15.37 -9.63 2.85
N PHE A 34 -16.60 -9.21 3.11
CA PHE A 34 -16.96 -7.79 3.26
C PHE A 34 -16.59 -7.31 4.66
N TYR A 35 -16.16 -6.06 4.81
CA TYR A 35 -15.84 -5.51 6.14
C TYR A 35 -17.08 -5.42 7.04
N THR A 36 -18.25 -5.28 6.44
CA THR A 36 -19.53 -5.21 7.14
C THR A 36 -20.22 -6.57 7.27
N GLU A 37 -19.52 -7.67 6.98
CA GLU A 37 -20.03 -9.02 7.23
C GLU A 37 -20.34 -9.19 8.72
N GLY A 38 -21.52 -9.73 9.03
CA GLY A 38 -22.01 -9.86 10.41
C GLY A 38 -22.50 -8.57 11.07
N THR A 39 -22.46 -7.43 10.38
CA THR A 39 -23.10 -6.19 10.85
C THR A 39 -24.58 -6.11 10.41
N PRO A 40 -25.39 -5.19 10.97
CA PRO A 40 -26.82 -5.12 10.65
C PRO A 40 -27.15 -4.86 9.17
N ALA A 41 -26.24 -4.26 8.41
CA ALA A 41 -26.46 -3.97 6.99
C ALA A 41 -25.15 -3.88 6.20
N LEU A 42 -25.18 -4.44 5.00
CA LEU A 42 -24.11 -4.26 4.01
C LEU A 42 -24.02 -2.78 3.62
N GLN A 43 -22.84 -2.19 3.73
CA GLN A 43 -22.66 -0.78 3.38
C GLN A 43 -22.45 -0.60 1.86
N PRO A 44 -22.91 0.52 1.27
CA PRO A 44 -22.78 0.75 -0.17
C PRO A 44 -21.34 0.68 -0.69
N TYR A 45 -20.34 1.02 0.14
CA TYR A 45 -18.93 0.98 -0.26
C TYR A 45 -18.40 -0.44 -0.49
N GLU A 46 -19.05 -1.48 0.04
CA GLU A 46 -18.61 -2.88 -0.12
C GLU A 46 -18.73 -3.37 -1.56
N THR A 47 -19.70 -2.80 -2.30
CA THR A 47 -19.98 -3.12 -3.71
C THR A 47 -19.65 -1.96 -4.65
N ALA A 48 -19.04 -0.90 -4.13
CA ALA A 48 -18.60 0.22 -4.94
C ALA A 48 -17.57 -0.25 -5.98
N THR A 49 -17.59 0.39 -7.14
CA THR A 49 -16.65 0.06 -8.23
C THR A 49 -15.24 0.51 -7.84
N GLY A 50 -14.32 -0.44 -7.72
CA GLY A 50 -12.89 -0.17 -7.65
C GLY A 50 -12.33 0.08 -9.05
N HIS A 51 -11.42 1.04 -9.18
CA HIS A 51 -10.82 1.45 -10.46
C HIS A 51 -9.34 1.04 -10.59
N ASP A 52 -8.93 -0.03 -9.91
CA ASP A 52 -7.53 -0.46 -9.91
C ASP A 52 -7.07 -0.94 -11.29
N TYR A 53 -5.96 -0.38 -11.78
CA TYR A 53 -5.31 -0.70 -13.05
C TYR A 53 -6.19 -0.47 -14.28
N GLY A 54 -6.97 0.63 -14.28
CA GLY A 54 -7.87 0.99 -15.39
C GLY A 54 -9.02 0.01 -15.61
N ARG A 55 -9.28 -0.89 -14.66
CA ARG A 55 -10.37 -1.87 -14.71
C ARG A 55 -11.46 -1.52 -13.72
N HIS A 56 -12.70 -1.85 -14.07
CA HIS A 56 -13.87 -1.68 -13.21
C HIS A 56 -14.11 -2.96 -12.44
N TRP A 57 -13.77 -2.94 -11.16
CA TRP A 57 -13.91 -4.05 -10.26
C TRP A 57 -15.15 -3.86 -9.40
N VAL A 58 -16.17 -4.70 -9.60
CA VAL A 58 -17.34 -4.73 -8.73
C VAL A 58 -17.31 -6.01 -7.93
N ARG A 59 -17.21 -5.88 -6.61
CA ARG A 59 -17.23 -7.03 -5.71
C ARG A 59 -18.65 -7.57 -5.63
N GLN A 60 -18.81 -8.87 -5.87
CA GLN A 60 -20.10 -9.54 -5.77
C GLN A 60 -20.13 -10.44 -4.52
N PRO A 61 -21.22 -10.43 -3.73
CA PRO A 61 -21.41 -11.39 -2.66
C PRO A 61 -21.24 -12.83 -3.18
N GLY A 62 -20.48 -13.66 -2.47
CA GLY A 62 -20.25 -15.06 -2.84
C GLY A 62 -19.25 -15.31 -3.98
N ARG A 63 -18.62 -14.27 -4.57
CA ARG A 63 -17.58 -14.41 -5.60
C ARG A 63 -16.16 -14.14 -5.06
N SER A 64 -15.79 -14.80 -3.97
CA SER A 64 -14.46 -14.68 -3.36
C SER A 64 -13.31 -15.16 -4.24
N ALA A 65 -13.60 -15.99 -5.24
CA ALA A 65 -12.60 -16.52 -6.16
C ALA A 65 -12.47 -15.70 -7.46
N GLU A 66 -13.09 -14.53 -7.62
CA GLU A 66 -12.92 -13.69 -8.82
C GLU A 66 -12.23 -12.36 -8.48
N PRO A 67 -11.38 -11.80 -9.36
CA PRO A 67 -10.78 -10.50 -9.14
C PRO A 67 -11.85 -9.42 -8.88
N PRO A 68 -11.61 -8.50 -7.93
CA PRO A 68 -10.33 -8.21 -7.29
C PRO A 68 -10.01 -9.09 -6.05
N ALA A 69 -10.88 -10.06 -5.72
CA ALA A 69 -10.70 -11.01 -4.63
C ALA A 69 -10.03 -12.32 -5.07
N GLY A 70 -9.73 -13.20 -4.11
CA GLY A 70 -9.18 -14.53 -4.34
C GLY A 70 -7.68 -14.51 -4.67
N GLY A 71 -6.97 -13.52 -4.13
CA GLY A 71 -5.57 -13.29 -4.42
C GLY A 71 -4.90 -12.35 -3.43
N GLY A 72 -3.59 -12.21 -3.58
CA GLY A 72 -2.82 -11.31 -2.72
C GLY A 72 -2.99 -9.85 -3.11
N ARG A 73 -3.14 -8.99 -2.10
CA ARG A 73 -3.22 -7.54 -2.20
C ARG A 73 -2.09 -6.92 -1.40
N LYS A 74 -1.72 -5.70 -1.79
CA LYS A 74 -0.89 -4.79 -1.00
C LYS A 74 -1.06 -3.37 -1.50
N CYS A 75 -0.63 -2.40 -0.71
CA CYS A 75 -0.59 -1.00 -1.14
C CYS A 75 0.17 -0.84 -2.47
N HIS A 76 -0.44 -0.13 -3.42
CA HIS A 76 0.15 0.26 -4.71
C HIS A 76 0.14 1.78 -4.88
N PHE A 77 0.17 2.52 -3.76
CA PHE A 77 0.21 3.98 -3.69
C PHE A 77 -0.91 4.67 -4.49
N CYS A 78 -2.11 4.07 -4.49
CA CYS A 78 -3.25 4.58 -5.23
C CYS A 78 -2.92 4.86 -6.70
N LEU A 79 -2.26 3.92 -7.39
CA LEU A 79 -1.86 4.08 -8.80
C LEU A 79 -2.96 4.72 -9.68
N HIS A 80 -4.22 4.31 -9.53
CA HIS A 80 -5.37 4.88 -10.26
C HIS A 80 -5.54 6.41 -10.04
N ARG A 81 -5.18 6.94 -8.87
CA ARG A 81 -5.18 8.38 -8.58
C ARG A 81 -3.97 9.07 -9.21
N LEU A 82 -2.80 8.45 -9.11
CA LEU A 82 -1.56 8.99 -9.68
C LEU A 82 -1.67 9.15 -11.19
N GLU A 83 -2.28 8.17 -11.89
CA GLU A 83 -2.56 8.23 -13.33
C GLU A 83 -3.50 9.39 -13.71
N ALA A 84 -4.37 9.80 -12.79
CA ALA A 84 -5.24 10.97 -12.95
C ALA A 84 -4.60 12.29 -12.46
N GLY A 85 -3.31 12.31 -12.14
CA GLY A 85 -2.61 13.49 -11.61
C GLY A 85 -2.97 13.86 -10.17
N LEU A 86 -3.58 12.94 -9.41
CA LEU A 86 -3.99 13.13 -8.03
C LEU A 86 -3.02 12.46 -7.05
N LEU A 87 -2.81 13.08 -5.89
CA LEU A 87 -2.04 12.46 -4.80
C LEU A 87 -2.75 11.22 -4.23
N PRO A 88 -2.00 10.26 -3.64
CA PRO A 88 -2.59 9.11 -2.96
C PRO A 88 -3.57 9.54 -1.87
N ALA A 89 -4.63 8.74 -1.66
CA ALA A 89 -5.71 9.09 -0.74
C ALA A 89 -5.18 9.41 0.67
N CYS A 90 -4.35 8.52 1.23
CA CYS A 90 -3.76 8.71 2.55
C CYS A 90 -2.95 10.01 2.70
N VAL A 91 -2.30 10.48 1.63
CA VAL A 91 -1.56 11.75 1.61
C VAL A 91 -2.53 12.91 1.60
N SER A 92 -3.53 12.89 0.71
CA SER A 92 -4.51 13.96 0.57
C SER A 92 -5.41 14.15 1.79
N THR A 93 -5.70 13.09 2.54
CA THR A 93 -6.57 13.12 3.73
C THR A 93 -5.78 13.28 5.03
N CYS A 94 -4.46 13.45 4.96
CA CYS A 94 -3.62 13.55 6.16
C CYS A 94 -3.84 14.89 6.87
N ILE A 95 -4.72 14.90 7.88
CA ILE A 95 -5.03 16.09 8.69
C ILE A 95 -3.74 16.66 9.33
N GLY A 96 -2.88 15.78 9.84
CA GLY A 96 -1.62 16.15 10.48
C GLY A 96 -0.52 16.60 9.52
N ARG A 97 -0.75 16.55 8.19
CA ARG A 97 0.24 16.92 7.16
C ARG A 97 1.59 16.20 7.32
N ALA A 98 1.56 14.96 7.81
CA ALA A 98 2.74 14.14 8.09
C ALA A 98 3.21 13.34 6.88
N LEU A 99 2.37 13.20 5.85
CA LEU A 99 2.65 12.37 4.68
C LEU A 99 3.04 13.25 3.49
N TYR A 100 4.20 12.93 2.89
CA TYR A 100 4.71 13.54 1.67
C TYR A 100 4.82 12.47 0.59
N PHE A 101 4.52 12.84 -0.64
CA PHE A 101 4.62 11.93 -1.79
C PHE A 101 5.19 12.65 -2.99
N GLY A 102 6.06 11.97 -3.74
CA GLY A 102 6.80 12.55 -4.86
C GLY A 102 7.89 11.63 -5.36
N ASP A 103 8.55 12.07 -6.43
CA ASP A 103 9.67 11.36 -7.02
C ASP A 103 10.99 11.76 -6.33
N LYS A 104 11.67 10.79 -5.71
CA LYS A 104 12.97 11.01 -5.07
C LYS A 104 14.10 11.26 -6.08
N SER A 105 13.91 10.90 -7.35
CA SER A 105 14.88 11.18 -8.41
C SER A 105 14.78 12.61 -8.93
N ASP A 106 13.65 13.28 -8.70
CA ASP A 106 13.48 14.70 -8.99
C ASP A 106 14.01 15.54 -7.81
N PRO A 107 15.11 16.31 -7.99
CA PRO A 107 15.67 17.13 -6.92
C PRO A 107 14.77 18.31 -6.52
N GLN A 108 13.81 18.70 -7.37
CA GLN A 108 12.84 19.76 -7.08
C GLN A 108 11.60 19.24 -6.36
N SER A 109 11.47 17.92 -6.18
CA SER A 109 10.31 17.36 -5.50
C SER A 109 10.33 17.67 -4.00
N LEU A 110 9.14 17.81 -3.41
CA LEU A 110 8.99 18.05 -1.98
C LEU A 110 9.62 16.91 -1.15
N VAL A 111 9.59 15.67 -1.64
CA VAL A 111 10.24 14.54 -0.96
C VAL A 111 11.75 14.72 -0.92
N SER A 112 12.37 15.06 -2.05
CA SER A 112 13.81 15.32 -2.14
C SER A 112 14.22 16.49 -1.25
N GLU A 113 13.45 17.57 -1.25
CA GLU A 113 13.67 18.72 -0.36
C GLU A 113 13.60 18.32 1.12
N ARG A 114 12.57 17.57 1.53
CA ARG A 114 12.40 17.15 2.94
C ARG A 114 13.53 16.25 3.42
N LEU A 115 14.00 15.33 2.58
CA LEU A 115 15.13 14.46 2.90
C LEU A 115 16.43 15.26 2.99
N ALA A 116 16.69 16.17 2.04
CA ALA A 116 17.90 17.00 2.03
C ALA A 116 17.99 17.93 3.24
N ARG A 117 16.86 18.44 3.72
CA ARG A 117 16.79 19.30 4.93
C ARG A 117 16.97 18.52 6.24
N ASN A 118 16.81 17.20 6.23
CA ASN A 118 16.77 16.37 7.45
C ASN A 118 17.74 15.18 7.39
N PRO A 119 19.01 15.35 6.97
CA PRO A 119 19.89 14.24 6.61
C PRO A 119 20.16 13.24 7.75
N THR A 120 20.11 13.70 9.00
CA THR A 120 20.35 12.88 10.20
C THR A 120 19.09 12.32 10.86
N LYS A 121 17.90 12.64 10.32
CA LYS A 121 16.59 12.28 10.90
C LYS A 121 15.85 11.25 10.06
N VAL A 122 16.51 10.64 9.08
CA VAL A 122 15.89 9.71 8.13
C VAL A 122 16.08 8.28 8.61
N MET A 123 15.01 7.51 8.58
CA MET A 123 15.08 6.06 8.72
C MET A 123 14.31 5.35 7.59
N ARG A 124 14.72 4.11 7.30
CA ARG A 124 13.98 3.16 6.47
C ARG A 124 13.74 1.87 7.24
N VAL A 125 12.51 1.35 7.16
CA VAL A 125 12.15 0.11 7.84
C VAL A 125 12.97 -1.05 7.28
N ARG A 126 13.58 -1.86 8.18
CA ARG A 126 14.37 -3.06 7.86
C ARG A 126 15.39 -2.81 6.73
N GLU A 127 16.11 -1.70 6.79
CA GLU A 127 17.12 -1.32 5.80
C GLU A 127 18.21 -2.38 5.61
N SER A 128 18.57 -3.09 6.69
CA SER A 128 19.52 -4.22 6.68
C SER A 128 19.13 -5.37 5.76
N ARG A 129 17.87 -5.47 5.32
CA ARG A 129 17.41 -6.47 4.35
C ARG A 129 17.80 -6.15 2.90
N GLY A 130 18.39 -4.98 2.63
CA GLY A 130 18.93 -4.64 1.30
C GLY A 130 17.88 -4.45 0.20
N THR A 131 16.59 -4.37 0.54
CA THR A 131 15.50 -4.23 -0.47
C THR A 131 15.25 -2.79 -0.92
N GLU A 132 16.04 -1.85 -0.40
CA GLU A 132 15.93 -0.41 -0.63
C GLU A 132 14.49 0.15 -0.57
N PRO A 133 13.83 0.12 0.61
CA PRO A 133 12.49 0.67 0.76
C PRO A 133 12.37 2.11 0.26
N ARG A 134 11.22 2.41 -0.35
CA ARG A 134 10.91 3.74 -0.92
C ARG A 134 10.00 4.59 -0.03
N VAL A 135 9.77 4.14 1.20
CA VAL A 135 9.11 4.93 2.26
C VAL A 135 10.19 5.32 3.26
N TYR A 136 10.25 6.61 3.55
CA TYR A 136 11.20 7.22 4.46
C TYR A 136 10.42 7.81 5.63
N TYR A 137 10.91 7.63 6.84
CA TYR A 137 10.33 8.25 8.03
C TYR A 137 11.31 9.32 8.52
N LEU A 138 10.76 10.47 8.89
CA LEU A 138 11.49 11.54 9.55
C LEU A 138 11.21 11.46 11.05
N THR A 139 12.25 11.28 11.85
CA THR A 139 12.16 11.12 13.31
C THR A 139 13.36 11.77 13.98
N ASP A 140 13.17 12.29 15.18
CA ASP A 140 14.26 12.82 16.01
C ASP A 140 15.15 11.71 16.59
N ASP A 141 14.67 10.46 16.56
CA ASP A 141 15.39 9.27 17.03
C ASP A 141 15.29 8.13 16.00
N PRO A 142 16.13 8.15 14.94
CA PRO A 142 16.14 7.10 13.91
C PRO A 142 16.51 5.71 14.43
N ASP A 143 17.31 5.66 15.49
CA ASP A 143 17.88 4.42 16.03
C ASP A 143 16.88 3.66 16.92
N SER A 144 16.03 4.37 17.67
CA SER A 144 15.01 3.76 18.53
C SER A 144 14.00 2.89 17.78
N ILE A 145 13.75 3.21 16.50
CA ILE A 145 12.74 2.54 15.67
C ILE A 145 13.39 1.51 14.74
N ALA A 146 14.72 1.49 14.63
CA ALA A 146 15.46 0.48 13.86
C ALA A 146 15.23 -0.94 14.41
N GLY A 147 14.97 -1.06 15.71
CA GLY A 147 14.59 -2.32 16.39
C GLY A 147 13.10 -2.65 16.35
N PHE A 148 12.24 -1.80 15.76
CA PHE A 148 10.81 -2.08 15.67
C PHE A 148 10.54 -3.21 14.67
N HIS A 149 10.40 -4.42 15.20
CA HIS A 149 10.05 -5.63 14.46
C HIS A 149 8.63 -6.08 14.85
N PRO A 150 7.57 -5.64 14.13
CA PRO A 150 6.25 -6.24 14.27
C PRO A 150 6.19 -7.66 13.71
#